data_AF-A0A850B644-F1
#
_entry.id   AF-A0A850B644-F1
#
_cell.length_a   1.000
_cell.length_b   1.000
_cell.length_c   1.000
_cell.angle_alpha   90.00
_cell.angle_beta   90.00
_cell.angle_gamma   90.00
#
_symmetry.space_group_name_H-M   'P 1'
#
loop_
_entity.id
_entity.type
_entity.pdbx_description
1 polymer ?
#
loop_
_entity_poly.entity_id
_entity_poly.type
_entity_poly.pdbx_seq_one_letter_code
_entity_poly.pdbx_strand_id
1 'polypeptide(L)'
;MYLRDNEITTGEDVVVELWPEGPQMDNMAEDIVAALTSDLDARSKFEGLTTYCRKNYLRWIDEARQPDTRARRINEMLRMLKDGETK
;
A
#
# COMPACT_ATOMS: atom_id res chain seq x y z
N MET A 1 -16.95 17.54 3.76
CA MET A 1 -16.83 18.71 4.67
C MET A 1 -15.94 19.70 3.94
N TYR A 2 -16.48 20.85 3.53
CA TYR A 2 -15.69 21.89 2.87
C TYR A 2 -15.17 22.87 3.93
N LEU A 3 -13.92 23.31 3.81
CA LEU A 3 -13.43 24.45 4.58
C LEU A 3 -14.08 25.72 4.02
N ARG A 4 -14.77 26.45 4.88
CA ARG A 4 -15.22 27.84 4.62
C ARG A 4 -14.24 28.79 5.32
N ASP A 5 -14.09 30.00 4.78
CA ASP A 5 -13.21 31.05 5.31
C ASP A 5 -11.71 30.71 5.28
N ASN A 6 -11.25 30.05 4.20
CA ASN A 6 -9.84 29.67 4.01
C ASN A 6 -8.92 30.84 3.58
N GLU A 7 -9.41 32.08 3.58
CA GLU A 7 -8.71 33.31 3.14
C GLU A 7 -8.24 33.32 1.67
N ILE A 8 -8.44 32.21 0.92
CA ILE A 8 -8.07 32.08 -0.48
C ILE A 8 -9.03 32.87 -1.36
N THR A 9 -8.49 33.77 -2.19
CA THR A 9 -9.28 34.59 -3.11
C THR A 9 -9.28 34.00 -4.53
N THR A 10 -10.36 34.20 -5.29
CA THR A 10 -10.44 33.78 -6.70
C THR A 10 -9.33 34.45 -7.52
N GLY A 11 -8.50 33.64 -8.19
CA GLY A 11 -7.39 34.12 -9.03
C GLY A 11 -6.05 34.22 -8.30
N GLU A 12 -5.97 33.82 -7.04
CA GLU A 12 -4.73 33.72 -6.28
C GLU A 12 -3.95 32.44 -6.63
N ASP A 13 -2.64 32.59 -6.85
CA ASP A 13 -1.74 31.44 -7.01
C ASP A 13 -1.42 30.85 -5.64
N VAL A 14 -1.68 29.55 -5.48
CA VAL A 14 -1.44 28.84 -4.22
C VAL A 14 -0.39 27.75 -4.41
N VAL A 15 0.45 27.57 -3.40
CA VAL A 15 1.40 26.46 -3.34
C VAL A 15 0.66 25.23 -2.84
N VAL A 16 0.70 24.16 -3.63
CA VAL A 16 0.10 22.87 -3.29
C VAL A 16 1.20 21.83 -3.15
N GLU A 17 1.10 21.02 -2.10
CA GLU A 17 1.92 19.83 -1.93
C GLU A 17 1.03 18.60 -2.12
N LEU A 18 1.51 17.63 -2.89
CA LEU A 18 0.81 16.37 -3.16
C LEU A 18 1.63 15.22 -2.58
N TRP A 19 0.92 14.24 -2.03
CA TRP A 19 1.49 12.97 -1.57
C TRP A 19 0.75 11.79 -2.19
N PRO A 20 1.46 10.69 -2.51
CA PRO A 20 0.82 9.48 -2.98
C PRO A 20 -0.20 8.92 -1.97
N GLU A 21 -1.33 8.43 -2.47
CA GLU A 21 -2.34 7.81 -1.63
C GLU A 21 -1.94 6.37 -1.25
N GLY A 22 -2.14 6.02 0.03
CA GLY A 22 -1.99 4.66 0.54
C GLY A 22 -0.59 4.30 1.04
N PRO A 23 -0.40 3.06 1.52
CA PRO A 23 0.87 2.61 2.05
C PRO A 23 1.93 2.65 0.94
N GLN A 24 3.00 3.41 1.20
CA GLN A 24 4.21 3.43 0.39
C GLN A 24 5.15 2.33 0.85
N MET A 25 5.99 1.82 -0.04
CA MET A 25 6.96 0.79 0.31
C MET A 25 7.84 1.19 1.50
N ASP A 26 8.25 2.46 1.57
CA ASP A 26 9.09 2.99 2.67
C ASP A 26 8.36 3.02 4.02
N ASN A 27 7.03 2.89 4.02
CA ASN A 27 6.18 2.87 5.22
C ASN A 27 5.64 1.46 5.54
N MET A 28 6.12 0.42 4.84
CA MET A 28 5.73 -0.97 5.05
C MET A 28 6.78 -1.73 5.87
N ALA A 29 6.38 -2.86 6.46
CA ALA A 29 7.29 -3.73 7.18
C ALA A 29 8.40 -4.26 6.26
N GLU A 30 9.63 -4.30 6.77
CA GLU A 30 10.85 -4.62 6.02
C GLU A 30 10.79 -5.98 5.34
N ASP A 31 10.16 -6.97 5.97
CA ASP A 31 10.01 -8.32 5.43
C ASP A 31 9.07 -8.37 4.21
N ILE A 32 8.03 -7.52 4.19
CA ILE A 32 7.14 -7.37 3.04
C ILE A 32 7.86 -6.63 1.90
N VAL A 33 8.62 -5.57 2.23
CA VAL A 33 9.42 -4.82 1.26
C VAL A 33 10.48 -5.71 0.62
N ALA A 34 11.19 -6.51 1.41
CA ALA A 34 12.19 -7.46 0.92
C ALA A 34 11.55 -8.51 -0.01
N ALA A 35 10.40 -9.06 0.37
CA ALA A 35 9.66 -10.02 -0.44
C ALA A 35 9.23 -9.44 -1.80
N LEU A 36 8.62 -8.25 -1.82
CA LEU A 36 8.24 -7.57 -3.06
C LEU A 36 9.47 -7.14 -3.89
N THR A 37 10.57 -6.78 -3.25
CA THR A 37 11.82 -6.43 -3.96
C THR A 37 12.44 -7.65 -4.63
N SER A 38 12.28 -8.84 -4.05
CA SER A 38 12.73 -10.11 -4.64
C SER A 38 11.89 -10.57 -5.84
N ASP A 39 10.70 -9.99 -6.04
CA ASP A 39 9.73 -10.39 -7.05
C ASP A 39 9.09 -9.18 -7.75
N LEU A 40 9.76 -8.70 -8.80
CA LEU A 40 9.36 -7.48 -9.50
C LEU A 40 7.98 -7.54 -10.18
N ASP A 41 7.54 -8.73 -10.59
CA ASP A 41 6.22 -8.91 -11.18
C ASP A 41 5.12 -8.76 -10.11
N ALA A 42 5.27 -9.47 -8.98
CA ALA A 42 4.36 -9.32 -7.85
C ALA A 42 4.35 -7.87 -7.30
N ARG A 43 5.52 -7.21 -7.29
CA ARG A 43 5.63 -5.80 -6.91
C ARG A 43 4.82 -4.89 -7.82
N SER A 44 4.97 -5.01 -9.14
CA SER A 44 4.21 -4.18 -10.08
C SER A 44 2.71 -4.37 -9.92
N LYS A 45 2.26 -5.62 -9.71
CA LYS A 45 0.85 -5.93 -9.42
C LYS A 45 0.37 -5.28 -8.12
N PHE A 46 1.18 -5.36 -7.06
CA PHE A 46 0.86 -4.75 -5.77
C PHE A 46 0.76 -3.23 -5.83
N GLU A 47 1.69 -2.56 -6.52
CA GLU A 47 1.67 -1.11 -6.73
C GLU A 47 0.44 -0.67 -7.54
N GLY A 48 -0.02 -1.51 -8.48
CA GLY A 48 -1.24 -1.30 -9.26
C GLY A 48 -2.56 -1.53 -8.51
N LEU A 49 -2.54 -2.12 -7.30
CA LEU A 49 -3.75 -2.32 -6.51
C LEU A 49 -4.30 -1.00 -5.97
N THR A 50 -5.61 -0.99 -5.71
CA THR A 50 -6.24 0.10 -4.95
C THR A 50 -5.65 0.19 -3.54
N THR A 51 -5.70 1.38 -2.95
CA THR A 51 -5.27 1.62 -1.55
C THR A 51 -5.96 0.67 -0.57
N TYR A 52 -7.25 0.36 -0.80
CA TYR A 52 -8.02 -0.56 0.03
C TYR A 52 -7.47 -1.99 -0.04
N CYS A 53 -7.25 -2.52 -1.23
CA CYS A 53 -6.69 -3.87 -1.42
C CYS A 53 -5.28 -3.99 -0.82
N ARG A 54 -4.41 -2.98 -1.02
CA ARG A 54 -3.09 -2.95 -0.39
C ARG A 54 -3.20 -3.03 1.14
N LYS A 55 -4.05 -2.20 1.75
CA LYS A 55 -4.28 -2.20 3.20
C LYS A 55 -4.82 -3.54 3.72
N ASN A 56 -5.70 -4.21 2.98
CA ASN A 56 -6.22 -5.52 3.35
C ASN A 56 -5.11 -6.57 3.43
N TYR A 57 -4.23 -6.62 2.45
CA TYR A 57 -3.08 -7.54 2.48
C TYR A 57 -2.16 -7.27 3.67
N LEU A 58 -1.80 -6.01 3.91
CA LEU A 58 -0.93 -5.64 5.03
C LEU A 58 -1.56 -6.03 6.37
N ARG A 59 -2.83 -5.68 6.58
CA ARG A 59 -3.57 -6.07 7.79
C ARG A 59 -3.61 -7.58 7.98
N TRP A 60 -3.92 -8.32 6.92
CA TRP A 60 -3.96 -9.78 6.97
C TRP A 60 -2.59 -10.39 7.30
N ILE A 61 -1.49 -9.83 6.82
CA ILE A 61 -0.14 -10.27 7.17
C ILE A 61 0.17 -9.91 8.65
N ASP A 62 -0.21 -8.71 9.10
CA ASP A 62 0.03 -8.22 10.46
C ASP A 62 -0.78 -8.97 11.54
N GLU A 63 -1.93 -9.55 11.19
CA GLU A 63 -2.71 -10.41 12.08
C GLU A 63 -1.99 -11.74 12.43
N ALA A 64 -0.96 -12.13 11.67
CA ALA A 64 -0.20 -13.34 11.95
C ALA A 64 0.76 -13.15 13.14
N ARG A 65 0.40 -13.73 14.29
CA ARG A 65 1.21 -13.66 15.51
C ARG A 65 2.47 -14.52 15.50
N GLN A 66 2.47 -15.60 14.71
CA GLN A 66 3.61 -16.50 14.61
C GLN A 66 4.46 -16.14 13.38
N PRO A 67 5.80 -16.03 13.52
CA PRO A 67 6.70 -15.71 12.41
C PRO A 67 6.52 -16.62 11.20
N ASP A 68 6.36 -17.94 11.42
CA ASP A 68 6.15 -18.91 10.34
C ASP A 68 4.84 -18.66 9.59
N THR A 69 3.79 -18.26 10.30
CA THR A 69 2.50 -17.92 9.68
C THR A 69 2.61 -16.62 8.89
N ARG A 70 3.35 -15.63 9.41
CA ARG A 70 3.60 -14.37 8.71
C ARG A 70 4.37 -14.61 7.41
N ALA A 71 5.47 -15.36 7.46
CA ALA A 71 6.24 -15.74 6.29
C ALA A 71 5.40 -16.51 5.25
N ARG A 72 4.54 -17.43 5.70
CA ARG A 72 3.61 -18.13 4.82
C ARG A 72 2.62 -17.19 4.14
N ARG A 73 2.03 -16.24 4.86
CA ARG A 73 1.09 -15.24 4.30
C ARG A 73 1.77 -14.30 3.31
N ILE A 74 3.02 -13.91 3.56
CA ILE A 74 3.81 -13.10 2.61
C ILE A 74 4.00 -13.86 1.29
N ASN A 75 4.40 -15.13 1.37
CA ASN A 75 4.54 -15.97 0.17
C ASN A 75 3.20 -16.20 -0.55
N GLU A 76 2.11 -16.38 0.21
CA GLU A 76 0.76 -16.51 -0.35
C GLU A 76 0.32 -15.22 -1.04
N MET A 77 0.60 -14.05 -0.45
CA MET A 77 0.34 -12.75 -1.08
C MET A 77 1.08 -12.64 -2.43
N LEU A 78 2.39 -12.95 -2.47
CA LEU A 78 3.14 -12.89 -3.73
C LEU A 78 2.53 -13.77 -4.82
N ARG A 79 2.09 -14.98 -4.46
CA ARG A 79 1.39 -15.87 -5.38
C ARG A 79 0.06 -15.26 -5.86
N MET A 80 -0.79 -14.81 -4.94
CA MET A 80 -2.09 -14.23 -5.27
C MET A 80 -1.96 -13.00 -6.18
N LEU A 81 -0.95 -12.16 -5.96
CA LEU A 81 -0.68 -10.98 -6.78
C LEU A 81 -0.37 -11.35 -8.24
N LYS A 82 0.39 -12.43 -8.46
CA LYS A 82 0.68 -12.94 -9.81
C LYS A 82 -0.55 -13.55 -10.47
N ASP A 83 -1.36 -14.25 -9.68
CA ASP A 83 -2.59 -14.88 -10.15
C ASP A 83 -3.73 -13.84 -10.38
N GLY A 84 -3.55 -12.58 -9.95
CA GLY A 84 -4.53 -11.51 -10.09
C GLY A 84 -5.67 -11.56 -9.07
N GLU A 85 -5.50 -12.33 -8.00
CA GLU A 85 -6.47 -12.47 -6.92
C GLU A 85 -6.31 -11.34 -5.88
N THR A 86 -7.37 -11.06 -5.12
CA THR A 86 -7.35 -10.07 -4.02
C THR A 86 -7.85 -10.70 -2.72
N LYS A 87 -7.32 -10.25 -1.57
CA LYS A 87 -7.76 -10.68 -0.23
C LYS A 87 -8.86 -9.80 0.37
#